data_AF-A0A0F9V0T1-F1
#
_entry.id   AF-A0A0F9V0T1-F1
#
_cell.length_a   1.000
_cell.length_b   1.000
_cell.length_c   1.000
_cell.angle_alpha   90.00
_cell.angle_beta   90.00
_cell.angle_gamma   90.00
#
_symmetry.space_group_name_H-M   'P 1'
#
loop_
_entity.id
_entity.type
_entity.pdbx_description
1 polymer ?
#
loop_
_entity_poly.entity_id
_entity_poly.type
_entity_poly.pdbx_seq_one_letter_code
_entity_poly.pdbx_strand_id
1 'polypeptide(L)' 'MAMSDHYTKVKVSVLPKCGICKKRKAKYDGKTTGSWAYMCQECFDIYGLGLGLGLGQELILKDT' A
#
# COMPACT_ATOMS: atom_id res chain seq x y z
N MET A 1 18.74 2.74 12.23
CA MET A 1 19.04 3.01 10.81
C MET A 1 17.82 3.70 10.22
N ALA A 2 17.92 4.97 9.84
CA ALA A 2 16.79 5.71 9.29
C ALA A 2 16.44 5.14 7.90
N MET A 3 15.33 4.42 7.80
CA MET A 3 14.73 4.05 6.53
C MET A 3 14.27 5.35 5.88
N SER A 4 14.98 5.79 4.85
CA SER A 4 14.62 6.97 4.09
C SER A 4 13.25 6.73 3.45
N ASP A 5 12.25 7.48 3.94
CA ASP A 5 10.83 7.47 3.55
C ASP A 5 10.56 7.69 2.03
N HIS A 6 11.61 7.86 1.23
CA HIS A 6 11.54 8.13 -0.21
C HIS A 6 11.05 6.94 -1.05
N TYR A 7 11.14 5.71 -0.55
CA TYR A 7 10.79 4.51 -1.32
C TYR A 7 9.63 3.68 -0.77
N THR A 8 9.10 4.05 0.39
CA THR A 8 8.03 3.30 1.08
C THR A 8 6.69 4.03 1.07
N LYS A 9 6.64 5.28 0.58
CA LYS A 9 5.43 6.12 0.59
C LYS A 9 5.23 6.79 -0.77
N VAL A 10 3.97 6.92 -1.18
CA VAL A 10 3.57 7.66 -2.39
C VAL A 10 2.32 8.50 -2.11
N LYS A 11 2.34 9.76 -2.59
CA LYS A 11 1.22 10.67 -2.44
C LYS A 11 0.21 10.50 -3.56
N VAL A 12 -1.06 10.26 -3.24
CA VAL A 12 -2.17 10.06 -4.20
C VAL A 12 -3.29 11.09 -3.97
N SER A 13 -4.06 11.41 -5.01
CA SER A 13 -5.22 12.31 -4.90
C SER A 13 -6.47 11.63 -4.34
N VAL A 14 -6.58 10.30 -4.49
CA VAL A 14 -7.70 9.49 -4.01
C VAL A 14 -7.16 8.15 -3.53
N LEU A 15 -7.65 7.68 -2.38
CA LEU A 15 -7.38 6.31 -1.92
C LEU A 15 -8.28 5.32 -2.66
N PRO A 16 -7.73 4.33 -3.40
CA PRO A 16 -8.51 3.32 -4.09
C PRO A 16 -9.20 2.37 -3.09
N LYS A 17 -10.12 1.53 -3.56
CA LYS A 17 -10.67 0.44 -2.75
C LYS A 17 -9.66 -0.70 -2.63
N CYS A 18 -9.70 -1.42 -1.51
CA CYS A 18 -8.94 -2.65 -1.33
C CYS A 18 -9.38 -3.69 -2.38
N GLY A 19 -8.44 -4.19 -3.18
CA GLY A 19 -8.68 -5.19 -4.22
C GLY A 19 -9.06 -6.56 -3.67
N ILE A 20 -8.72 -6.84 -2.41
CA ILE A 20 -8.97 -8.13 -1.75
C ILE A 20 -10.36 -8.14 -1.11
N CYS A 21 -10.58 -7.35 -0.05
CA CYS A 21 -11.86 -7.37 0.67
C CYS A 21 -12.95 -6.52 0.01
N LYS A 22 -12.60 -5.58 -0.89
CA LYS A 22 -13.51 -4.66 -1.60
C LYS A 22 -14.38 -3.73 -0.72
N LYS A 23 -14.22 -3.79 0.60
CA LYS A 23 -15.01 -3.04 1.59
C LYS A 23 -14.35 -1.74 2.05
N ARG A 24 -13.03 -1.74 2.23
CA ARG A 24 -12.27 -0.63 2.82
C ARG A 24 -11.43 0.11 1.78
N LYS A 25 -11.04 1.35 2.09
CA LYS A 25 -10.01 2.07 1.33
C LYS A 25 -8.65 1.40 1.52
N ALA A 26 -7.87 1.37 0.45
CA ALA A 26 -6.51 0.88 0.47
C ALA A 26 -5.59 1.91 1.13
N LYS A 27 -4.67 1.41 1.95
CA LYS A 27 -3.55 2.16 2.51
C LYS A 27 -2.23 1.78 1.84
N TYR A 28 -2.20 0.69 1.09
CA TYR A 28 -1.00 0.15 0.48
C TYR A 28 -1.26 -0.21 -0.98
N ASP A 29 -0.29 0.06 -1.83
CA ASP A 29 -0.13 -0.60 -3.12
C ASP A 29 1.08 -1.51 -2.99
N GLY A 30 0.83 -2.82 -2.93
CA GLY A 30 1.85 -3.75 -2.48
C GLY A 30 1.81 -5.07 -3.21
N LYS A 31 2.96 -5.72 -3.22
CA LYS A 31 3.17 -7.06 -3.73
C LYS A 31 2.61 -8.07 -2.73
N THR A 32 1.88 -9.05 -3.25
CA THR A 32 1.47 -10.26 -2.54
C THR A 32 2.31 -11.45 -3.03
N THR A 33 2.07 -12.65 -2.52
CA THR A 33 2.70 -13.88 -3.05
C THR A 33 2.38 -14.16 -4.52
N GLY A 34 1.31 -13.58 -5.06
CA GLY A 34 0.91 -13.69 -6.47
C GLY A 34 1.14 -12.40 -7.25
N SER A 35 0.15 -11.51 -7.21
CA SER A 35 0.14 -10.26 -7.96
C SER A 35 0.40 -9.03 -7.08
N TRP A 36 0.45 -7.86 -7.71
CA TRP A 36 0.30 -6.59 -7.02
C TRP A 36 -1.17 -6.33 -6.70
N ALA A 37 -1.45 -5.65 -5.59
CA ALA A 37 -2.80 -5.29 -5.19
C ALA A 37 -2.83 -4.04 -4.30
N TYR A 38 -3.89 -3.24 -4.47
CA TYR A 38 -4.28 -2.26 -3.48
C TYR A 38 -4.89 -2.95 -2.25
N MET A 39 -4.37 -2.66 -1.06
CA MET A 39 -4.75 -3.33 0.17
C MET A 39 -5.06 -2.34 1.29
N CYS A 40 -6.14 -2.61 2.04
CA CYS A 40 -6.33 -1.99 3.36
C CYS A 40 -5.38 -2.63 4.37
N GLN A 41 -5.18 -1.99 5.53
CA GLN A 41 -4.29 -2.47 6.60
C GLN A 41 -4.39 -3.97 6.86
N GLU A 42 -5.57 -4.46 7.26
CA GLU A 42 -5.74 -5.88 7.60
C GLU A 42 -5.41 -6.84 6.44
N CYS A 43 -5.68 -6.44 5.18
CA CYS A 43 -5.34 -7.28 4.04
C CYS A 43 -3.84 -7.23 3.74
N PHE A 44 -3.19 -6.10 3.98
CA PHE A 44 -1.75 -5.99 3.87
C PHE A 44 -1.03 -6.79 4.96
N ASP A 45 -1.52 -6.78 6.19
CA ASP A 45 -0.93 -7.55 7.30
C ASP A 45 -0.99 -9.07 7.05
N ILE A 46 -2.02 -9.54 6.33
CA ILE A 46 -2.21 -10.96 6.00
C ILE A 46 -1.49 -11.36 4.70
N TYR A 47 -1.54 -10.53 3.64
CA TYR A 47 -1.12 -10.91 2.29
C TYR A 47 0.08 -10.11 1.75
N GLY A 48 0.41 -8.98 2.36
CA GLY A 48 1.47 -8.08 1.91
C GLY A 48 2.86 -8.61 2.27
N LEU A 49 3.82 -8.37 1.38
CA LEU A 49 5.21 -8.80 1.55
C LEU A 49 6.16 -7.72 2.10
N GLY A 50 5.64 -6.54 2.44
CA GLY A 50 6.40 -5.40 2.93
C GLY A 50 6.36 -4.17 2.01
N LEU A 51 7.13 -3.15 2.36
CA LEU A 51 7.25 -1.88 1.63
C LEU A 51 8.69 -1.62 1.21
N GLY A 52 8.87 -0.83 0.15
CA GLY A 52 10.14 -0.52 -0.46
C GLY A 52 10.15 -0.85 -1.96
N LEU A 53 11.28 -0.54 -2.61
CA LEU A 53 11.48 -0.82 -4.04
C LEU A 53 11.23 -2.30 -4.34
N GLY A 54 10.33 -2.58 -5.29
CA GLY A 54 9.96 -3.95 -5.68
C GLY A 54 9.03 -4.70 -4.72
N LEU A 55 8.62 -4.06 -3.60
CA LEU A 55 7.73 -4.66 -2.59
C LEU A 55 6.41 -3.90 -2.45
N GLY A 56 6.42 -2.57 -2.35
CA GLY A 56 5.20 -1.80 -2.18
C GLY A 56 5.38 -0.43 -1.53
N GLN A 57 4.32 0.36 -1.57
CA GLN A 57 4.29 1.71 -1.02
C GLN A 57 3.00 1.95 -0.23
N GLU A 58 3.11 2.70 0.86
CA GLU A 58 1.98 3.28 1.58
C GLU A 58 1.41 4.46 0.79
N LEU A 59 0.09 4.50 0.68
CA LEU A 59 -0.67 5.52 -0.01
C LEU A 59 -1.03 6.64 0.96
N ILE A 60 -0.43 7.81 0.75
CA ILE A 60 -0.70 9.01 1.52
C ILE A 60 -1.63 9.91 0.71
N LEU A 61 -2.78 10.28 1.27
CA LEU A 61 -3.66 11.23 0.61
C LEU A 61 -2.98 12.61 0.56
N LYS A 62 -2.95 13.25 -0.62
CA LYS A 62 -2.46 14.62 -0.75
C LYS A 62 -3.43 15.56 -0.04
N ASP A 63 -2.91 16.40 0.85
CA ASP A 63 -3.65 17.56 1.33
C ASP A 63 -3.82 18.54 0.16
N THR A 64 -5.07 18.85 -0.17
CA THR A 64 -5.46 19.84 -1.19
C THR A 64 -5.38 21.26 -0.66
#